data_AF-A0A4W4FLG6-F1
#
_entry.id   AF-A0A4W4FLG6-F1
#
_cell.length_a   1.000
_cell.length_b   1.000
_cell.length_c   1.000
_cell.angle_alpha   90.00
_cell.angle_beta   90.00
_cell.angle_gamma   90.00
#
_symmetry.space_group_name_H-M   'P 1'
#
loop_
_entity.id
_entity.type
_entity.pdbx_description
1 polymer ?
#
loop_
_entity_poly.entity_id
_entity_poly.type
_entity_poly.pdbx_seq_one_letter_code
_entity_poly.pdbx_strand_id
1 'polypeptide(L)'
;MATLKEKRTCGQRCRDFGHFVWNSDEGTFMGRTPEKWVYISLYYVAFYVVMTALFSLAIYVLMYTLSPYEPDYQDRLQSPGVMVWPDTYNDEVLEITYNMSDKHSWMKMSKCLHKFLKPYNDTIQAQCNHYNCTVGKYFFQHQYDAPKHTKWACPFYQSMLGKCSGIVDPTFGYTTNQPCVIIKMNRIINFLPNNGTGMAPYVNCTVLKGHENVRGHVYYPLNGTLDLSYFPYYGKLAQPTYVNPLVAVKFDLVNKRRATIQCRVMANNIAYENFYDHYEGKVTFDLNALS
;
A
#
# COMPACT_ATOMS: atom_id res chain seq x y z
N MET A 1 -49.25 -42.01 -28.71
CA MET A 1 -48.14 -42.73 -29.38
C MET A 1 -46.84 -42.01 -29.06
N ALA A 2 -46.11 -42.47 -28.04
CA ALA A 2 -44.80 -41.93 -27.70
C ALA A 2 -43.77 -42.52 -28.68
N THR A 3 -43.18 -41.69 -29.53
CA THR A 3 -42.10 -42.09 -30.43
C THR A 3 -40.86 -42.41 -29.59
N LEU A 4 -40.52 -43.70 -29.49
CA LEU A 4 -39.24 -44.16 -28.97
C LEU A 4 -38.10 -43.46 -29.71
N LYS A 5 -37.42 -42.50 -29.06
CA LYS A 5 -36.18 -41.92 -29.58
C LYS A 5 -35.11 -43.01 -29.56
N GLU A 6 -34.88 -43.59 -30.72
CA GLU A 6 -33.79 -44.53 -30.98
C GLU A 6 -32.46 -43.96 -30.43
N LYS A 7 -31.70 -44.76 -29.67
CA LYS A 7 -30.41 -44.33 -29.12
C LYS A 7 -29.43 -44.13 -30.28
N ARG A 8 -29.23 -42.88 -30.70
CA ARG A 8 -28.27 -42.50 -31.76
C ARG A 8 -26.89 -43.07 -31.47
N THR A 9 -26.33 -43.81 -32.42
CA THR A 9 -24.98 -44.38 -32.30
C THR A 9 -23.91 -43.27 -32.30
N CYS A 10 -22.76 -43.50 -31.66
CA CYS A 10 -21.67 -42.52 -31.58
C CYS A 10 -21.24 -42.01 -32.97
N GLY A 11 -21.17 -42.91 -33.95
CA GLY A 11 -20.88 -42.55 -35.35
C GLY A 11 -21.98 -41.75 -36.06
N GLN A 12 -23.24 -41.86 -35.66
CA GLN A 12 -24.31 -40.97 -36.16
C GLN A 12 -24.19 -39.58 -35.55
N ARG A 13 -23.86 -39.48 -34.25
CA ARG A 13 -23.62 -38.18 -33.59
C ARG A 13 -22.43 -37.42 -34.18
N CYS A 14 -21.32 -38.09 -34.47
CA CYS A 14 -20.16 -37.46 -35.11
C CYS A 14 -20.47 -37.00 -36.54
N ARG A 15 -21.30 -37.74 -37.28
CA ARG A 15 -21.76 -37.34 -38.62
C ARG A 15 -22.74 -36.17 -38.56
N ASP A 16 -23.70 -36.19 -37.65
CA ASP A 16 -24.62 -35.07 -37.39
C ASP A 16 -23.85 -33.80 -36.98
N PHE A 17 -22.80 -33.95 -36.15
CA PHE A 17 -21.95 -32.84 -35.74
C PHE A 17 -21.09 -32.31 -36.91
N GLY A 18 -20.56 -33.20 -37.75
CA GLY A 18 -19.86 -32.83 -38.98
C GLY A 18 -20.75 -32.04 -39.93
N HIS A 19 -21.98 -32.53 -40.20
CA HIS A 19 -22.97 -31.83 -41.01
C HIS A 19 -23.45 -30.51 -40.38
N PHE A 20 -23.50 -30.43 -39.05
CA PHE A 20 -23.80 -29.19 -38.33
C PHE A 20 -22.70 -28.14 -38.53
N VAL A 21 -21.43 -28.54 -38.43
CA VAL A 21 -20.29 -27.63 -38.62
C VAL A 21 -20.22 -27.16 -40.07
N TRP A 22 -20.29 -28.09 -41.03
CA TRP A 22 -20.26 -27.78 -42.45
C TRP A 22 -21.22 -28.68 -43.23
N ASN A 23 -22.24 -28.06 -43.84
CA ASN A 23 -23.13 -28.75 -44.76
C ASN A 23 -22.69 -28.46 -46.21
N SER A 24 -22.05 -29.45 -46.83
CA SER A 24 -21.55 -29.32 -48.21
C SER A 24 -22.67 -29.23 -49.25
N ASP A 25 -23.87 -29.74 -48.95
CA ASP A 25 -24.98 -29.80 -49.90
C ASP A 25 -25.69 -28.45 -50.06
N GLU A 26 -25.76 -27.66 -48.97
CA GLU A 26 -26.39 -26.34 -48.94
C GLU A 26 -25.36 -25.19 -48.86
N GLY A 27 -24.06 -25.51 -48.74
CA GLY A 27 -22.98 -24.53 -48.56
C GLY A 27 -23.12 -23.71 -47.28
N THR A 28 -23.69 -24.28 -46.21
CA THR A 28 -23.94 -23.60 -44.93
C THR A 28 -22.91 -23.99 -43.87
N PHE A 29 -22.42 -23.00 -43.11
CA PHE A 29 -21.53 -23.19 -41.97
C PHE A 29 -22.31 -22.93 -40.69
N MET A 30 -22.33 -23.89 -39.74
CA MET A 30 -23.06 -23.79 -38.47
C MET A 30 -24.52 -23.32 -38.65
N GLY A 31 -25.20 -23.83 -39.67
CA GLY A 31 -26.62 -23.57 -39.96
C GLY A 31 -26.94 -22.25 -40.67
N ARG A 32 -25.94 -21.51 -41.19
CA ARG A 32 -26.17 -20.27 -41.97
C ARG A 32 -25.25 -20.20 -43.20
N THR A 33 -25.70 -19.51 -44.25
CA THR A 33 -24.86 -19.24 -45.43
C THR A 33 -23.73 -18.26 -45.05
N PRO A 34 -22.54 -18.33 -45.69
CA PRO A 34 -21.43 -17.40 -45.47
C PRO A 34 -21.85 -15.94 -45.61
N GLU A 35 -22.74 -15.64 -46.55
CA GLU A 35 -23.31 -14.30 -46.75
C GLU A 35 -24.05 -13.80 -45.49
N LYS A 36 -24.90 -14.63 -44.89
CA LYS A 36 -25.58 -14.29 -43.63
C LYS A 36 -24.58 -14.10 -42.49
N TRP A 37 -23.53 -14.92 -42.42
CA TRP A 37 -22.45 -14.75 -41.43
C TRP A 37 -21.75 -13.40 -41.58
N VAL A 38 -21.48 -12.95 -42.81
CA VAL A 38 -20.91 -11.62 -43.06
C VAL A 38 -21.87 -10.52 -42.59
N TYR A 39 -23.16 -10.58 -42.94
CA TYR A 39 -24.13 -9.57 -42.47
C TYR A 39 -24.25 -9.51 -40.96
N ILE A 40 -24.32 -10.67 -40.29
CA ILE A 40 -24.41 -10.75 -38.83
C ILE A 40 -23.14 -10.22 -38.19
N SER A 41 -21.97 -10.59 -38.70
CA SER A 41 -20.69 -10.12 -38.17
C SER A 41 -20.55 -8.61 -38.35
N LEU A 42 -20.89 -8.07 -39.52
CA LEU A 42 -20.84 -6.63 -39.78
C LEU A 42 -21.82 -5.86 -38.89
N TYR A 43 -23.03 -6.40 -38.67
CA TYR A 43 -23.98 -5.84 -37.70
C TYR A 43 -23.39 -5.80 -36.29
N TYR A 44 -22.83 -6.91 -35.79
CA TYR A 44 -22.25 -6.94 -34.45
C TYR A 44 -21.02 -6.03 -34.34
N VAL A 45 -20.16 -5.97 -35.36
CA VAL A 45 -19.03 -5.05 -35.39
C VAL A 45 -19.52 -3.60 -35.28
N ALA A 46 -20.49 -3.20 -36.11
CA ALA A 46 -21.05 -1.85 -36.06
C ALA A 46 -21.70 -1.56 -34.69
N PHE A 47 -22.47 -2.51 -34.16
CA PHE A 47 -23.09 -2.40 -32.84
C PHE A 47 -22.06 -2.22 -31.72
N TYR A 48 -21.01 -3.05 -31.68
CA TYR A 48 -19.97 -2.94 -30.66
C TYR A 48 -19.13 -1.67 -30.80
N VAL A 49 -18.85 -1.20 -32.02
CA VAL A 49 -18.20 0.10 -32.24
C VAL A 49 -19.03 1.24 -31.65
N VAL A 50 -20.34 1.26 -31.88
CA VAL A 50 -21.22 2.29 -31.30
C VAL A 50 -21.29 2.17 -29.77
N MET A 51 -21.48 0.96 -29.24
CA MET A 51 -21.55 0.75 -27.79
C MET A 51 -20.24 1.13 -27.07
N THR A 52 -19.10 0.79 -27.64
CA THR A 52 -17.79 1.17 -27.09
C THR A 52 -17.54 2.67 -27.18
N ALA A 53 -18.01 3.34 -28.24
CA ALA A 53 -17.94 4.79 -28.35
C ALA A 53 -18.81 5.51 -27.31
N LEU A 54 -20.03 5.00 -27.05
CA LEU A 54 -20.89 5.55 -25.99
C LEU A 54 -20.29 5.33 -24.60
N PHE A 55 -19.71 4.15 -24.36
CA PHE A 55 -19.03 3.85 -23.10
C PHE A 55 -17.78 4.73 -22.91
N SER A 56 -16.95 4.92 -23.94
CA SER A 56 -15.78 5.78 -23.87
C SER A 56 -16.16 7.24 -23.65
N LEU A 57 -17.25 7.73 -24.27
CA LEU A 57 -17.80 9.06 -24.02
C LEU A 57 -18.28 9.20 -22.56
N ALA A 58 -18.95 8.19 -22.01
CA ALA A 58 -19.39 8.21 -20.61
C ALA A 58 -18.20 8.28 -19.63
N ILE A 59 -17.14 7.49 -19.88
CA ILE A 59 -15.89 7.57 -19.09
C ILE A 59 -15.19 8.92 -19.29
N TYR A 60 -15.19 9.48 -20.50
CA TYR A 60 -14.60 10.80 -20.77
C TYR A 60 -15.29 11.91 -19.97
N VAL A 61 -16.63 11.94 -19.97
CA VAL A 61 -17.41 12.91 -19.18
C VAL A 61 -17.15 12.72 -17.69
N LEU A 62 -17.09 11.47 -17.20
CA LEU A 62 -16.75 11.18 -15.81
C LEU A 62 -15.34 11.70 -15.43
N MET A 63 -14.34 11.47 -16.28
CA MET A 63 -12.98 11.95 -16.03
C MET A 63 -12.89 13.48 -16.05
N TYR A 64 -13.78 14.16 -16.79
CA TYR A 64 -13.85 15.62 -16.80
C TYR A 64 -14.47 16.22 -15.53
N THR A 65 -15.35 15.49 -14.84
CA THR A 65 -15.93 15.96 -13.57
C THR A 65 -15.02 15.76 -12.37
N LEU A 66 -13.99 14.91 -12.49
CA LEU A 66 -13.08 14.60 -11.39
C LEU A 66 -11.93 15.62 -11.28
N SER A 67 -11.64 16.02 -10.04
CA SER A 67 -10.45 16.84 -9.77
C SER A 67 -9.17 15.97 -9.77
N PRO A 68 -8.05 16.46 -10.33
CA PRO A 68 -6.77 15.73 -10.30
C PRO A 68 -6.01 15.84 -8.98
N TYR A 69 -6.46 16.73 -8.07
CA TYR A 69 -5.74 17.05 -6.83
C TYR A 69 -6.30 16.32 -5.61
N GLU A 70 -7.62 16.19 -5.53
CA GLU A 70 -8.30 15.56 -4.40
C GLU A 70 -9.43 14.62 -4.87
N PRO A 71 -9.63 13.48 -4.18
CA PRO A 71 -10.76 12.61 -4.45
C PRO A 71 -12.04 13.19 -3.82
N ASP A 72 -13.15 13.11 -4.54
CA ASP A 72 -14.45 13.64 -4.12
C ASP A 72 -14.96 12.98 -2.83
N TYR A 73 -14.72 11.68 -2.64
CA TYR A 73 -15.19 10.91 -1.50
C TYR A 73 -14.02 10.23 -0.78
N GLN A 74 -13.94 10.39 0.53
CA GLN A 74 -12.93 9.78 1.40
C GLN A 74 -13.54 8.96 2.54
N ASP A 75 -14.81 8.56 2.43
CA ASP A 75 -15.57 7.93 3.51
C ASP A 75 -15.00 6.59 4.01
N ARG A 76 -14.21 5.91 3.16
CA ARG A 76 -13.53 4.65 3.49
C ARG A 76 -12.14 4.86 4.11
N LEU A 77 -11.68 6.10 4.24
CA LEU A 77 -10.34 6.48 4.71
C LEU A 77 -10.42 7.38 5.96
N GLN A 78 -11.40 7.15 6.84
CA GLN A 78 -11.60 7.98 8.04
C GLN A 78 -10.38 7.97 8.97
N SER A 79 -9.77 6.79 9.18
CA SER A 79 -8.53 6.66 9.93
C SER A 79 -7.40 6.12 9.06
N PRO A 80 -6.17 6.63 9.22
CA PRO A 80 -5.01 6.08 8.55
C PRO A 80 -4.63 4.71 9.10
N GLY A 81 -4.33 3.79 8.19
CA GLY A 81 -3.62 2.55 8.53
C GLY A 81 -2.17 2.81 8.96
N VAL A 82 -1.62 1.89 9.75
CA VAL A 82 -0.23 1.91 10.20
C VAL A 82 0.47 0.67 9.67
N MET A 83 1.66 0.87 9.09
CA MET A 83 2.47 -0.21 8.53
C MET A 83 3.82 -0.26 9.23
N VAL A 84 4.40 -1.46 9.22
CA VAL A 84 5.70 -1.76 9.81
C VAL A 84 6.67 -2.25 8.73
N TRP A 85 7.93 -1.85 8.86
CA TRP A 85 9.03 -2.25 7.99
C TRP A 85 10.15 -2.83 8.84
N PRO A 86 10.77 -3.94 8.42
CA PRO A 86 10.55 -4.72 7.20
C PRO A 86 9.20 -5.43 7.15
N ASP A 87 8.63 -5.48 5.95
CA ASP A 87 7.31 -6.03 5.64
C ASP A 87 7.39 -7.53 5.29
N THR A 88 7.73 -8.36 6.26
CA THR A 88 7.71 -9.83 6.09
C THR A 88 6.35 -10.39 6.51
N TYR A 89 5.53 -10.70 5.51
CA TYR A 89 4.25 -11.37 5.72
C TYR A 89 4.40 -12.89 5.64
N ASN A 90 3.79 -13.59 6.59
CA ASN A 90 3.64 -15.04 6.57
C ASN A 90 2.18 -15.38 6.93
N ASP A 91 1.46 -16.04 6.04
CA ASP A 91 0.07 -16.51 6.24
C ASP A 91 -0.82 -15.52 7.03
N GLU A 92 -0.95 -14.29 6.50
CA GLU A 92 -1.78 -13.18 7.02
C GLU A 92 -1.26 -12.48 8.30
N VAL A 93 -0.27 -13.04 8.99
CA VAL A 93 0.36 -12.43 10.16
C VAL A 93 1.70 -11.80 9.78
N LEU A 94 1.95 -10.61 10.32
CA LEU A 94 3.21 -9.90 10.13
C LEU A 94 4.23 -10.49 11.10
N GLU A 95 5.16 -11.28 10.58
CA GLU A 95 6.17 -12.00 11.37
C GLU A 95 7.57 -11.62 10.90
N ILE A 96 8.32 -10.93 11.76
CA ILE A 96 9.70 -10.54 11.54
C ILE A 96 10.58 -11.60 12.21
N THR A 97 10.85 -12.66 11.47
CA THR A 97 11.78 -13.73 11.88
C THR A 97 13.11 -13.57 11.17
N TYR A 98 14.19 -13.43 11.95
CA TYR A 98 15.54 -13.40 11.42
C TYR A 98 16.49 -14.23 12.28
N ASN A 99 17.53 -14.77 11.67
CA ASN A 99 18.61 -15.43 12.37
C ASN A 99 19.85 -14.51 12.38
N MET A 100 20.45 -14.32 13.56
CA MET A 100 21.63 -13.47 13.74
C MET A 100 22.91 -14.11 13.16
N SER A 101 23.02 -15.44 13.24
CA SER A 101 24.17 -16.18 12.72
C SER A 101 24.10 -16.35 11.20
N ASP A 102 22.90 -16.50 10.65
CA ASP A 102 22.73 -16.62 9.20
C ASP A 102 22.78 -15.26 8.49
N LYS A 103 23.88 -15.05 7.77
CA LYS A 103 24.10 -13.87 6.93
C LYS A 103 22.97 -13.61 5.94
N HIS A 104 22.39 -14.64 5.35
CA HIS A 104 21.37 -14.46 4.34
C HIS A 104 20.06 -13.91 4.94
N SER A 105 19.64 -14.45 6.10
CA SER A 105 18.45 -14.02 6.83
C SER A 105 18.48 -12.54 7.22
N TRP A 106 19.50 -12.08 7.96
CA TRP A 106 19.54 -10.66 8.37
C TRP A 106 19.89 -9.71 7.22
N MET A 107 20.62 -10.15 6.19
CA MET A 107 20.85 -9.32 4.99
C MET A 107 19.56 -9.05 4.22
N LYS A 108 18.62 -10.02 4.15
CA LYS A 108 17.29 -9.78 3.55
C LYS A 108 16.57 -8.63 4.25
N MET A 109 16.61 -8.63 5.58
CA MET A 109 15.98 -7.63 6.45
C MET A 109 16.58 -6.24 6.26
N SER A 110 17.90 -6.12 6.39
CA SER A 110 18.62 -4.86 6.18
C SER A 110 18.51 -4.32 4.76
N LYS A 111 18.54 -5.18 3.74
CA LYS A 111 18.36 -4.77 2.33
C LYS A 111 16.95 -4.21 2.09
N CYS A 112 15.92 -4.76 2.74
CA CYS A 112 14.57 -4.23 2.67
C CYS A 112 14.54 -2.79 3.23
N LEU A 113 15.09 -2.57 4.42
CA LEU A 113 15.17 -1.24 5.04
C LEU A 113 15.98 -0.23 4.21
N HIS A 114 17.13 -0.62 3.67
CA HIS A 114 17.93 0.25 2.78
C HIS A 114 17.15 0.64 1.52
N LYS A 115 16.43 -0.31 0.90
CA LYS A 115 15.59 -0.02 -0.27
C LYS A 115 14.45 0.94 0.09
N PHE A 116 13.84 0.75 1.26
CA PHE A 116 12.77 1.61 1.76
C PHE A 116 13.24 3.03 2.11
N LEU A 117 14.46 3.17 2.66
CA LEU A 117 15.03 4.46 3.07
C LEU A 117 15.71 5.24 1.94
N LYS A 118 15.93 4.64 0.77
CA LYS A 118 16.51 5.32 -0.41
C LYS A 118 15.91 6.71 -0.73
N PRO A 119 14.58 6.93 -0.73
CA PRO A 119 14.02 8.27 -0.97
C PRO A 119 14.26 9.27 0.17
N TYR A 120 14.64 8.83 1.36
CA TYR A 120 14.87 9.66 2.54
C TYR A 120 16.33 10.13 2.69
N ASN A 121 17.20 9.77 1.74
CA ASN A 121 18.60 10.19 1.78
C ASN A 121 18.72 11.73 1.87
N ASP A 122 19.51 12.19 2.83
CA ASP A 122 19.64 13.60 3.18
C ASP A 122 20.05 14.48 1.98
N THR A 123 20.89 13.95 1.09
CA THR A 123 21.32 14.68 -0.12
C THR A 123 20.19 14.87 -1.12
N ILE A 124 19.38 13.83 -1.35
CA ILE A 124 18.23 13.88 -2.26
C ILE A 124 17.16 14.81 -1.68
N GLN A 125 16.86 14.68 -0.39
CA GLN A 125 15.86 15.50 0.29
C GLN A 125 16.26 16.97 0.31
N ALA A 126 17.53 17.29 0.60
CA ALA A 126 18.01 18.67 0.58
C ALA A 126 17.96 19.31 -0.82
N GLN A 127 18.14 18.52 -1.88
CA GLN A 127 18.01 18.99 -3.27
C GLN A 127 16.55 19.19 -3.70
N CYS A 128 15.66 18.27 -3.33
CA CYS A 128 14.26 18.31 -3.76
C CYS A 128 13.40 19.27 -2.92
N ASN A 129 13.66 19.36 -1.62
CA ASN A 129 12.84 20.08 -0.64
C ASN A 129 13.73 21.08 0.12
N HIS A 130 13.96 22.25 -0.47
CA HIS A 130 14.76 23.32 0.15
C HIS A 130 13.98 24.16 1.19
N TYR A 131 12.66 23.96 1.28
CA TYR A 131 11.81 24.76 2.16
C TYR A 131 11.92 24.29 3.62
N ASN A 132 12.25 25.22 4.52
CA ASN A 132 12.30 24.96 5.95
C ASN A 132 10.90 25.03 6.55
N CYS A 133 10.35 23.87 6.91
CA CYS A 133 9.06 23.80 7.59
C CYS A 133 9.17 24.18 9.07
N THR A 134 8.15 24.86 9.59
CA THR A 134 8.06 25.19 11.02
C THR A 134 7.62 23.98 11.83
N VAL A 135 8.51 23.46 12.65
CA VAL A 135 8.25 22.34 13.58
C VAL A 135 7.09 22.68 14.51
N GLY A 136 6.18 21.72 14.70
CA GLY A 136 5.05 21.81 15.63
C GLY A 136 3.82 22.55 15.11
N LYS A 137 3.80 22.99 13.84
CA LYS A 137 2.62 23.62 13.22
C LYS A 137 2.24 22.92 11.92
N TYR A 138 0.95 22.89 11.63
CA TYR A 138 0.45 22.41 10.34
C TYR A 138 0.96 23.28 9.19
N PHE A 139 1.30 22.64 8.09
CA PHE A 139 1.79 23.30 6.89
C PHE A 139 0.67 23.54 5.88
N PHE A 140 -0.22 24.48 6.20
CA PHE A 140 -1.28 24.89 5.30
C PHE A 140 -0.75 25.69 4.11
N GLN A 141 -1.07 25.22 2.91
CA GLN A 141 -0.67 25.85 1.65
C GLN A 141 -1.91 26.12 0.79
N HIS A 142 -2.23 27.40 0.63
CA HIS A 142 -3.35 27.87 -0.17
C HIS A 142 -2.99 28.07 -1.65
N GLN A 143 -1.71 28.31 -1.95
CA GLN A 143 -1.20 28.58 -3.30
C GLN A 143 -0.20 27.50 -3.74
N TYR A 144 0.04 27.43 -5.05
CA TYR A 144 0.95 26.47 -5.70
C TYR A 144 2.28 27.16 -6.03
N ASP A 145 3.03 27.49 -4.98
CA ASP A 145 4.24 28.32 -5.07
C ASP A 145 5.52 27.53 -5.38
N ALA A 146 5.46 26.20 -5.34
CA ALA A 146 6.61 25.35 -5.59
C ALA A 146 6.82 25.11 -7.10
N PRO A 147 8.02 24.68 -7.52
CA PRO A 147 8.36 24.52 -8.92
C PRO A 147 7.33 23.66 -9.68
N LYS A 148 7.01 24.04 -10.92
CA LYS A 148 5.98 23.38 -11.75
C LYS A 148 4.55 23.50 -11.20
N HIS A 149 4.22 24.60 -10.54
CA HIS A 149 2.89 24.82 -9.93
C HIS A 149 2.52 23.70 -8.96
N THR A 150 3.47 23.33 -8.10
CA THR A 150 3.27 22.34 -7.04
C THR A 150 3.22 23.02 -5.67
N LYS A 151 2.95 22.25 -4.62
CA LYS A 151 3.06 22.65 -3.23
C LYS A 151 4.37 22.15 -2.66
N TRP A 152 4.96 22.91 -1.74
CA TRP A 152 6.17 22.53 -1.03
C TRP A 152 5.92 21.30 -0.16
N ALA A 153 6.94 20.47 0.01
CA ALA A 153 6.94 19.36 0.94
C ALA A 153 8.06 19.54 1.96
N CYS A 154 7.81 19.08 3.20
CA CYS A 154 8.81 19.14 4.25
C CYS A 154 9.85 18.03 4.08
N PRO A 155 11.15 18.35 4.17
CA PRO A 155 12.19 17.33 4.11
C PRO A 155 12.18 16.47 5.36
N PHE A 156 12.17 15.15 5.18
CA PHE A 156 12.45 14.19 6.26
C PHE A 156 13.80 13.54 6.00
N TYR A 157 14.77 13.82 6.88
CA TYR A 157 16.12 13.31 6.74
C TYR A 157 16.25 11.91 7.36
N GLN A 158 16.98 11.02 6.69
CA GLN A 158 17.30 9.68 7.18
C GLN A 158 18.06 9.74 8.51
N SER A 159 18.87 10.79 8.71
CA SER A 159 19.57 11.05 9.97
C SER A 159 18.64 11.26 11.18
N MET A 160 17.38 11.67 10.98
CA MET A 160 16.40 11.80 12.08
C MET A 160 16.05 10.46 12.75
N LEU A 161 16.27 9.33 12.05
CA LEU A 161 16.07 7.99 12.59
C LEU A 161 17.23 7.54 13.52
N GLY A 162 18.21 8.40 13.77
CA GLY A 162 19.29 8.19 14.73
C GLY A 162 20.06 6.89 14.45
N LYS A 163 20.12 6.00 15.45
CA LYS A 163 20.84 4.72 15.35
C LYS A 163 20.21 3.72 14.38
N CYS A 164 18.95 3.94 13.99
CA CYS A 164 18.22 3.11 13.04
C CYS A 164 18.21 3.70 11.62
N SER A 165 19.04 4.71 11.35
CA SER A 165 19.14 5.35 10.03
C SER A 165 19.83 4.47 8.99
N GLY A 166 20.66 3.49 9.39
CA GLY A 166 21.48 2.74 8.45
C GLY A 166 22.82 3.42 8.09
N ILE A 167 23.06 4.63 8.60
CA ILE A 167 24.28 5.42 8.34
C ILE A 167 25.41 4.96 9.27
N VAL A 168 25.13 4.89 10.57
CA VAL A 168 26.10 4.43 11.58
C VAL A 168 26.16 2.90 11.63
N ASP A 169 25.00 2.25 11.57
CA ASP A 169 24.87 0.80 11.56
C ASP A 169 24.10 0.34 10.32
N PRO A 170 24.78 -0.15 9.26
CA PRO A 170 24.13 -0.59 8.03
C PRO A 170 23.32 -1.88 8.22
N THR A 171 23.46 -2.56 9.36
CA THR A 171 22.71 -3.78 9.68
C THR A 171 21.45 -3.51 10.49
N PHE A 172 21.15 -2.25 10.84
CA PHE A 172 19.95 -1.86 11.60
C PHE A 172 19.76 -2.65 12.89
N GLY A 173 20.86 -3.05 13.53
CA GLY A 173 20.86 -3.84 14.76
C GLY A 173 20.46 -5.30 14.61
N TYR A 174 20.23 -5.83 13.40
CA TYR A 174 19.85 -7.24 13.17
C TYR A 174 20.98 -8.25 13.43
N THR A 175 22.24 -7.80 13.45
CA THR A 175 23.38 -8.62 13.87
C THR A 175 23.48 -8.71 15.40
N THR A 176 22.80 -7.81 16.10
CA THR A 176 22.78 -7.73 17.56
C THR A 176 21.41 -8.15 18.08
N ASN A 177 21.28 -8.28 19.40
CA ASN A 177 19.98 -8.51 20.05
C ASN A 177 19.06 -7.27 20.00
N GLN A 178 19.38 -6.26 19.20
CA GLN A 178 18.67 -4.99 19.19
C GLN A 178 18.18 -4.56 17.80
N PRO A 179 17.18 -5.27 17.22
CA PRO A 179 16.68 -4.94 15.88
C PRO A 179 15.93 -3.60 15.87
N CYS A 180 16.11 -2.86 14.77
CA CYS A 180 15.33 -1.68 14.45
C CYS A 180 14.15 -2.04 13.53
N VAL A 181 12.98 -1.49 13.85
CA VAL A 181 11.77 -1.62 13.07
C VAL A 181 11.26 -0.22 12.75
N ILE A 182 10.77 0.03 11.54
CA ILE A 182 10.28 1.36 11.12
C ILE A 182 8.76 1.33 11.00
N ILE A 183 8.11 2.23 11.71
CA ILE A 183 6.68 2.46 11.68
C ILE A 183 6.38 3.60 10.70
N LYS A 184 5.48 3.35 9.77
CA LYS A 184 5.02 4.30 8.75
C LYS A 184 3.50 4.42 8.81
N MET A 185 3.01 5.65 8.94
CA MET A 185 1.58 5.95 8.83
C MET A 185 1.16 6.12 7.36
N ASN A 186 -0.04 5.67 7.00
CA ASN A 186 -0.63 5.92 5.70
C ASN A 186 -0.98 7.40 5.55
N ARG A 187 -0.61 7.98 4.39
CA ARG A 187 -0.93 9.38 4.07
C ARG A 187 -2.34 9.47 3.50
N ILE A 188 -3.12 10.42 4.00
CA ILE A 188 -4.47 10.74 3.53
C ILE A 188 -4.49 12.22 3.15
N ILE A 189 -5.17 12.55 2.05
CA ILE A 189 -5.22 13.93 1.55
C ILE A 189 -6.03 14.78 2.52
N ASN A 190 -5.55 15.98 2.85
CA ASN A 190 -6.18 16.92 3.79
C ASN A 190 -6.38 16.37 5.22
N PHE A 191 -5.69 15.29 5.59
CA PHE A 191 -5.82 14.71 6.93
C PHE A 191 -5.10 15.54 7.99
N LEU A 192 -5.82 15.81 9.08
CA LEU A 192 -5.32 16.52 10.25
C LEU A 192 -5.35 15.58 11.47
N PRO A 193 -4.19 15.15 11.99
CA PRO A 193 -4.15 14.46 13.27
C PRO A 193 -4.68 15.39 14.38
N ASN A 194 -5.39 14.83 15.35
CA ASN A 194 -5.93 15.57 16.51
C ASN A 194 -6.88 16.74 16.20
N ASN A 195 -7.65 16.67 15.11
CA ASN A 195 -8.67 17.68 14.75
C ASN A 195 -8.14 19.13 14.71
N GLY A 196 -6.85 19.34 14.45
CA GLY A 196 -6.27 20.69 14.38
C GLY A 196 -5.91 21.31 15.73
N THR A 197 -5.98 20.58 16.85
CA THR A 197 -5.68 21.10 18.21
C THR A 197 -4.20 21.44 18.45
N GLY A 198 -3.30 21.13 17.50
CA GLY A 198 -1.89 21.47 17.59
C GLY A 198 -1.04 20.46 18.39
N MET A 199 -1.60 19.31 18.75
CA MET A 199 -0.83 18.20 19.34
C MET A 199 -0.32 17.27 18.24
N ALA A 200 0.99 16.98 18.24
CA ALA A 200 1.58 16.03 17.30
C ALA A 200 1.19 14.58 17.64
N PRO A 201 0.78 13.76 16.65
CA PRO A 201 0.58 12.34 16.88
C PRO A 201 1.91 11.65 17.22
N TYR A 202 1.87 10.62 18.06
CA TYR A 202 3.07 9.88 18.45
C TYR A 202 2.83 8.38 18.43
N VAL A 203 3.88 7.60 18.16
CA VAL A 203 3.84 6.14 18.16
C VAL A 203 4.08 5.61 19.56
N ASN A 204 3.22 4.70 20.01
CA ASN A 204 3.37 3.98 21.27
C ASN A 204 3.30 2.47 21.01
N CYS A 205 4.37 1.76 21.34
CA CYS A 205 4.49 0.31 21.18
C CYS A 205 4.39 -0.41 22.52
N THR A 206 3.49 -1.38 22.58
CA THR A 206 3.23 -2.22 23.75
C THR A 206 3.49 -3.68 23.41
N VAL A 207 4.15 -4.41 24.32
CA VAL A 207 4.39 -5.85 24.17
C VAL A 207 3.15 -6.60 24.65
N LEU A 208 2.50 -7.34 23.76
CA LEU A 208 1.30 -8.14 24.07
C LEU A 208 1.66 -9.51 24.64
N LYS A 209 2.70 -10.14 24.10
CA LYS A 209 3.18 -11.47 24.53
C LYS A 209 4.71 -11.47 24.62
N GLY A 210 5.26 -12.15 25.63
CA GLY A 210 6.71 -12.30 25.82
C GLY A 210 7.36 -11.06 26.44
N HIS A 211 6.75 -10.46 27.46
CA HIS A 211 7.29 -9.29 28.16
C HIS A 211 8.66 -9.58 28.78
N GLU A 212 8.88 -10.82 29.25
CA GLU A 212 10.17 -11.28 29.76
C GLU A 212 11.28 -11.36 28.69
N ASN A 213 10.94 -11.31 27.40
CA ASN A 213 11.89 -11.38 26.29
C ASN A 213 12.25 -10.00 25.71
N VAL A 214 11.69 -8.91 26.26
CA VAL A 214 11.95 -7.54 25.80
C VAL A 214 12.32 -6.68 27.00
N ARG A 215 13.58 -6.26 27.09
CA ARG A 215 14.06 -5.40 28.20
C ARG A 215 13.50 -3.98 28.10
N GLY A 216 13.31 -3.51 26.87
CA GLY A 216 12.80 -2.18 26.58
C GLY A 216 12.84 -1.87 25.09
N HIS A 217 12.43 -0.67 24.74
CA HIS A 217 12.51 -0.15 23.38
C HIS A 217 12.75 1.35 23.38
N VAL A 218 13.38 1.86 22.33
CA VAL A 218 13.72 3.28 22.16
C VAL A 218 13.19 3.79 20.84
N TYR A 219 12.58 4.97 20.85
CA TYR A 219 12.04 5.63 19.66
C TYR A 219 13.03 6.62 19.04
N TYR A 220 13.02 6.70 17.71
CA TYR A 220 13.71 7.69 16.92
C TYR A 220 12.76 8.27 15.86
N PRO A 221 12.51 9.59 15.82
CA PRO A 221 12.99 10.63 16.74
C PRO A 221 12.49 10.44 18.18
N LEU A 222 13.06 11.20 19.14
CA LEU A 222 12.71 11.09 20.56
C LEU A 222 11.20 11.21 20.77
N ASN A 223 10.63 10.42 21.67
CA ASN A 223 9.17 10.29 21.92
C ASN A 223 8.34 9.72 20.76
N GLY A 224 8.95 9.35 19.63
CA GLY A 224 8.23 8.75 18.50
C GLY A 224 7.18 9.67 17.89
N THR A 225 7.39 10.99 17.98
CA THR A 225 6.46 12.00 17.48
C THR A 225 6.56 12.16 15.97
N LEU A 226 5.42 12.24 15.31
CA LEU A 226 5.29 12.62 13.90
C LEU A 226 4.94 14.11 13.88
N ASP A 227 5.88 14.93 13.41
CA ASP A 227 5.72 16.39 13.43
C ASP A 227 4.49 16.85 12.61
N LEU A 228 3.80 17.86 13.13
CA LEU A 228 2.64 18.46 12.48
C LEU A 228 2.99 19.15 11.16
N SER A 229 4.26 19.53 10.97
CA SER A 229 4.74 20.14 9.72
C SER A 229 4.48 19.28 8.48
N TYR A 230 4.42 17.96 8.64
CA TYR A 230 4.14 17.04 7.53
C TYR A 230 2.65 16.97 7.16
N PHE A 231 1.77 17.61 7.92
CA PHE A 231 0.32 17.62 7.70
C PHE A 231 -0.18 19.03 7.37
N PRO A 232 -1.18 19.19 6.50
CA PRO A 232 -1.85 18.14 5.71
C PRO A 232 -1.07 17.73 4.46
N TYR A 233 -1.32 16.50 3.98
CA TYR A 233 -0.85 16.04 2.68
C TYR A 233 -1.81 16.48 1.57
N TYR A 234 -1.29 17.03 0.47
CA TYR A 234 -2.12 17.58 -0.61
C TYR A 234 -2.23 16.68 -1.86
N GLY A 235 -1.79 15.42 -1.77
CA GLY A 235 -1.83 14.50 -2.89
C GLY A 235 -0.53 14.46 -3.69
N LYS A 236 -0.38 13.41 -4.51
CA LYS A 236 0.89 13.12 -5.21
C LYS A 236 1.15 14.13 -6.33
N LEU A 237 0.09 14.65 -6.93
CA LEU A 237 0.19 15.64 -8.00
C LEU A 237 0.54 17.02 -7.44
N ALA A 238 -0.04 17.41 -6.29
CA ALA A 238 0.31 18.65 -5.62
C ALA A 238 1.70 18.59 -4.94
N GLN A 239 2.07 17.47 -4.30
CA GLN A 239 3.35 17.32 -3.61
C GLN A 239 4.09 16.05 -4.07
N PRO A 240 4.74 16.08 -5.25
CA PRO A 240 5.39 14.90 -5.83
C PRO A 240 6.60 14.41 -5.01
N THR A 241 7.30 15.33 -4.33
CA THR A 241 8.49 15.07 -3.52
C THR A 241 8.17 14.82 -2.04
N TYR A 242 6.88 14.74 -1.67
CA TYR A 242 6.46 14.46 -0.31
C TYR A 242 6.85 13.05 0.12
N VAL A 243 7.46 12.98 1.30
CA VAL A 243 7.80 11.75 1.99
C VAL A 243 7.07 11.69 3.33
N ASN A 244 6.67 10.49 3.76
CA ASN A 244 5.94 10.32 5.00
C ASN A 244 6.89 10.50 6.19
N PRO A 245 6.47 11.14 7.30
CA PRO A 245 7.25 11.09 8.52
C PRO A 245 7.33 9.64 9.03
N LEU A 246 8.52 9.25 9.48
CA LEU A 246 8.83 7.90 9.94
C LEU A 246 9.21 7.90 11.42
N VAL A 247 8.92 6.80 12.10
CA VAL A 247 9.42 6.54 13.46
C VAL A 247 10.10 5.19 13.46
N ALA A 248 11.37 5.14 13.82
CA ALA A 248 12.07 3.90 14.07
C ALA A 248 11.98 3.53 15.56
N VAL A 249 11.75 2.25 15.83
CA VAL A 249 11.69 1.67 17.17
C VAL A 249 12.79 0.63 17.25
N LYS A 250 13.75 0.86 18.15
CA LYS A 250 14.82 -0.09 18.44
C LYS A 250 14.43 -0.91 19.66
N PHE A 251 14.22 -2.21 19.47
CA PHE A 251 13.88 -3.12 20.55
C PHE A 251 15.14 -3.68 21.20
N ASP A 252 15.14 -3.93 22.51
CA ASP A 252 16.21 -4.64 23.22
C ASP A 252 15.72 -6.03 23.63
N LEU A 253 16.07 -7.05 22.84
CA LEU A 253 15.60 -8.42 23.00
C LEU A 253 16.50 -9.20 23.95
N VAL A 254 15.88 -9.93 24.87
CA VAL A 254 16.55 -10.77 25.88
C VAL A 254 15.94 -12.18 25.88
N ASN A 255 16.62 -13.11 26.55
CA ASN A 255 16.14 -14.48 26.78
C ASN A 255 15.80 -15.23 25.48
N LYS A 256 14.53 -15.61 25.28
CA LYS A 256 14.07 -16.37 24.10
C LYS A 256 13.90 -15.51 22.85
N ARG A 257 14.05 -14.18 22.98
CA ARG A 257 14.01 -13.19 21.87
C ARG A 257 12.80 -13.35 20.94
N ARG A 258 11.66 -13.70 21.52
CA ARG A 258 10.37 -13.89 20.85
C ARG A 258 9.30 -13.08 21.56
N ALA A 259 8.68 -12.15 20.85
CA ALA A 259 7.65 -11.28 21.41
C ALA A 259 6.62 -10.85 20.35
N THR A 260 5.36 -10.73 20.76
CA THR A 260 4.30 -10.11 19.95
C THR A 260 4.15 -8.66 20.38
N ILE A 261 4.31 -7.74 19.44
CA ILE A 261 4.36 -6.30 19.71
C ILE A 261 3.23 -5.62 18.93
N GLN A 262 2.54 -4.70 19.59
CA GLN A 262 1.55 -3.83 18.98
C GLN A 262 2.02 -2.39 19.06
N CYS A 263 2.18 -1.74 17.91
CA CYS A 263 2.49 -0.31 17.82
C CYS A 263 1.26 0.45 17.35
N ARG A 264 0.87 1.47 18.10
CA ARG A 264 -0.31 2.32 17.85
C ARG A 264 0.09 3.77 17.67
N VAL A 265 -0.55 4.48 16.76
CA VAL A 265 -0.39 5.92 16.59
C VAL A 265 -1.45 6.62 17.44
N MET A 266 -1.00 7.41 18.41
CA MET A 266 -1.84 8.16 19.34
C MET A 266 -2.30 9.46 18.73
N ALA A 267 -3.60 9.56 18.42
CA ALA A 267 -4.28 10.80 18.14
C ALA A 267 -5.81 10.68 18.33
N ASN A 268 -6.47 11.79 18.61
CA ASN A 268 -7.93 11.89 18.77
C ASN A 268 -8.69 11.55 17.49
N ASN A 269 -8.09 11.80 16.32
CA ASN A 269 -8.70 11.58 15.00
C ASN A 269 -8.22 10.28 14.33
N ILE A 270 -7.71 9.33 15.11
CA ILE A 270 -7.26 8.03 14.61
C ILE A 270 -7.97 6.95 15.43
N ALA A 271 -8.87 6.20 14.80
CA ALA A 271 -9.47 5.04 15.44
C ALA A 271 -8.45 3.89 15.51
N TYR A 272 -8.48 3.13 16.60
CA TYR A 272 -7.65 1.94 16.79
C TYR A 272 -8.45 0.71 17.25
N GLU A 273 -9.74 0.87 17.52
CA GLU A 273 -10.62 -0.17 18.09
C GLU A 273 -11.42 -0.92 17.01
N ASN A 274 -11.06 -0.78 15.74
CA ASN A 274 -11.73 -1.54 14.69
C ASN A 274 -11.36 -3.03 14.79
N PHE A 275 -12.39 -3.88 14.82
CA PHE A 275 -12.25 -5.35 14.87
C PHE A 275 -12.04 -5.95 13.47
N TYR A 276 -12.55 -5.29 12.43
CA TYR A 276 -12.46 -5.78 11.05
C TYR A 276 -11.14 -5.42 10.39
N ASP A 277 -10.52 -4.30 10.80
CA ASP A 277 -9.23 -3.86 10.30
C ASP A 277 -8.18 -3.86 11.43
N HIS A 278 -7.30 -4.85 11.40
CA HIS A 278 -6.21 -4.99 12.36
C HIS A 278 -5.08 -3.96 12.18
N TYR A 279 -5.07 -3.24 11.05
CA TYR A 279 -4.03 -2.28 10.68
C TYR A 279 -4.48 -0.81 10.79
N GLU A 280 -5.74 -0.55 11.15
CA GLU A 280 -6.27 0.80 11.34
C GLU A 280 -5.75 1.41 12.65
N GLY A 281 -4.95 2.48 12.56
CA GLY A 281 -4.35 3.17 13.71
C GLY A 281 -3.34 2.38 14.53
N LYS A 282 -3.19 1.08 14.28
CA LYS A 282 -2.26 0.17 14.98
C LYS A 282 -1.68 -0.85 14.01
N VAL A 283 -0.56 -1.45 14.38
CA VAL A 283 0.04 -2.59 13.69
C VAL A 283 0.50 -3.59 14.74
N THR A 284 0.13 -4.86 14.55
CA THR A 284 0.57 -5.95 15.43
C THR A 284 1.48 -6.87 14.64
N PHE A 285 2.65 -7.18 15.17
CA PHE A 285 3.62 -8.05 14.52
C PHE A 285 4.36 -8.93 15.55
N ASP A 286 4.75 -10.10 15.11
CA ASP A 286 5.59 -11.03 15.87
C ASP A 286 7.05 -10.79 15.54
N LEU A 287 7.89 -10.63 16.55
CA LEU A 287 9.32 -10.40 16.42
C LEU A 287 10.09 -11.57 17.02
N ASN A 288 10.79 -12.32 16.17
CA ASN A 288 11.50 -13.53 16.52
C ASN A 288 12.97 -13.45 16.05
N ALA A 289 13.90 -13.32 17.00
CA ALA A 289 15.33 -13.34 16.70
C ALA A 289 15.94 -14.70 17.06
N LEU A 290 16.25 -15.49 16.05
CA LEU A 290 16.90 -16.79 16.18
C LEU A 290 18.42 -16.61 16.31
N SER A 291 19.05 -17.47 17.10
CA SER A 291 20.51 -17.58 17.22
C SER A 291 21.07 -18.60 16.24
#